data_AF-A0A7K2NW60-F1
#
_entry.id   AF-A0A7K2NW60-F1
#
_cell.length_a   1.000
_cell.length_b   1.000
_cell.length_c   1.000
_cell.angle_alpha   90.00
_cell.angle_beta   90.00
_cell.angle_gamma   90.00
#
_symmetry.space_group_name_H-M   'P 1'
#
loop_
_entity.id
_entity.type
_entity.pdbx_description
1 polymer ?
#
loop_
_entity_poly.entity_id
_entity_poly.type
_entity_poly.pdbx_seq_one_letter_code
_entity_poly.pdbx_strand_id
1 'polypeptide(L)'
;MSTADLRPATLADAPAITALLNEIDRIEIGRPETDQHTVEADLKHQQTDLTQDSWLAFDGDMPVAYGLLWDESGGERIDIDHYVLPDHQRTGLRMLVAMEARALAKARANGAERAVVHLHLNTRPTTDTALLAERGWSVVRTHHVLRRALDPAADVPPEAPAGVRVRACATEADRVRVHEL
;
A
#
# COMPACT_ATOMS: atom_id res chain seq x y z
N MET A 1 15.37 18.63 -18.68
CA MET A 1 14.37 17.67 -18.17
C MET A 1 13.76 18.27 -16.94
N SER A 2 12.44 18.48 -16.94
CA SER A 2 11.72 19.12 -15.83
C SER A 2 11.96 18.33 -14.54
N THR A 3 12.34 19.00 -13.47
CA THR A 3 12.44 18.39 -12.14
C THR A 3 11.03 18.36 -11.57
N ALA A 4 10.40 17.19 -11.52
CA ALA A 4 9.09 17.05 -10.90
C ALA A 4 9.10 17.64 -9.48
N ASP A 5 8.11 18.50 -9.20
CA ASP A 5 7.93 19.16 -7.92
C ASP A 5 7.34 18.17 -6.93
N LEU A 6 7.95 18.09 -5.74
CA LEU A 6 7.57 17.18 -4.68
C LEU A 6 6.94 18.00 -3.55
N ARG A 7 5.71 17.67 -3.16
CA ARG A 7 5.02 18.30 -2.02
C ARG A 7 4.27 17.27 -1.18
N PRO A 8 3.91 17.60 0.07
CA PRO A 8 2.95 16.79 0.82
C PRO A 8 1.61 16.67 0.11
N ALA A 9 0.96 15.52 0.26
CA ALA A 9 -0.42 15.33 -0.17
C ALA A 9 -1.39 15.99 0.83
N THR A 10 -2.59 16.24 0.35
CA THR A 10 -3.72 16.74 1.13
C THR A 10 -4.93 15.89 0.82
N LEU A 11 -5.98 15.97 1.65
CA LEU A 11 -7.22 15.25 1.37
C LEU A 11 -7.85 15.63 0.02
N ALA A 12 -7.63 16.87 -0.45
CA ALA A 12 -8.12 17.32 -1.75
C ALA A 12 -7.43 16.62 -2.94
N ASP A 13 -6.28 15.98 -2.71
CA ASP A 13 -5.56 15.23 -3.74
C ASP A 13 -6.10 13.82 -3.95
N ALA A 14 -7.06 13.34 -3.13
CA ALA A 14 -7.57 11.98 -3.20
C ALA A 14 -8.03 11.57 -4.63
N PRO A 15 -8.75 12.41 -5.40
CA PRO A 15 -9.11 12.06 -6.78
C PRO A 15 -7.90 11.93 -7.71
N ALA A 16 -6.90 12.80 -7.56
CA ALA A 16 -5.69 12.78 -8.39
C ALA A 16 -4.80 11.57 -8.07
N ILE A 17 -4.65 11.23 -6.78
CA ILE A 17 -3.95 10.04 -6.32
C ILE A 17 -4.68 8.79 -6.81
N THR A 18 -6.00 8.74 -6.69
CA THR A 18 -6.82 7.62 -7.19
C THR A 18 -6.62 7.41 -8.70
N ALA A 19 -6.56 8.49 -9.48
CA ALA A 19 -6.29 8.41 -10.91
C ALA A 19 -4.89 7.87 -11.22
N LEU A 20 -3.87 8.34 -10.49
CA LEU A 20 -2.49 7.86 -10.61
C LEU A 20 -2.37 6.37 -10.28
N LEU A 21 -2.90 5.95 -9.12
CA LEU A 21 -2.85 4.56 -8.69
C LEU A 21 -3.57 3.64 -9.68
N ASN A 22 -4.73 4.05 -10.18
CA ASN A 22 -5.44 3.28 -11.21
C ASN A 22 -4.70 3.21 -12.55
N GLU A 23 -3.87 4.20 -12.88
CA GLU A 23 -3.00 4.11 -14.06
C GLU A 23 -1.88 3.10 -13.85
N ILE A 24 -1.27 3.10 -12.67
CA ILE A 24 -0.28 2.09 -12.28
C ILE A 24 -0.92 0.70 -12.25
N ASP A 25 -2.12 0.53 -11.68
CA ASP A 25 -2.86 -0.73 -11.67
C ASP A 25 -3.10 -1.27 -13.10
N ARG A 26 -3.43 -0.40 -14.06
CA ARG A 26 -3.56 -0.81 -15.47
C ARG A 26 -2.26 -1.36 -16.03
N ILE A 27 -1.12 -0.77 -15.68
CA ILE A 27 0.20 -1.22 -16.15
C ILE A 27 0.60 -2.55 -15.46
N GLU A 28 0.43 -2.64 -14.15
CA GLU A 28 0.93 -3.76 -13.35
C GLU A 28 0.02 -5.00 -13.40
N ILE A 29 -1.30 -4.78 -13.33
CA ILE A 29 -2.31 -5.85 -13.19
C ILE A 29 -3.40 -5.83 -14.28
N GLY A 30 -3.34 -4.88 -15.22
CA GLY A 30 -4.18 -4.86 -16.43
C GLY A 30 -5.56 -4.23 -16.25
N ARG A 31 -5.88 -3.67 -15.08
CA ARG A 31 -7.16 -3.00 -14.80
C ARG A 31 -7.04 -2.05 -13.60
N PRO A 32 -7.87 -1.01 -13.50
CA PRO A 32 -7.99 -0.24 -12.25
C PRO A 32 -8.50 -1.13 -11.10
N GLU A 33 -7.94 -0.97 -9.91
CA GLU A 33 -8.40 -1.65 -8.70
C GLU A 33 -8.60 -0.69 -7.52
N THR A 34 -7.99 0.51 -7.59
CA THR A 34 -8.05 1.51 -6.53
C THR A 34 -9.37 2.28 -6.51
N ASP A 35 -10.09 2.21 -5.39
CA ASP A 35 -11.28 3.02 -5.12
C ASP A 35 -10.90 4.32 -4.39
N GLN A 36 -11.59 5.43 -4.69
CA GLN A 36 -11.31 6.73 -4.07
C GLN A 36 -11.55 6.71 -2.55
N HIS A 37 -12.53 5.94 -2.07
CA HIS A 37 -12.81 5.84 -0.64
C HIS A 37 -11.63 5.23 0.12
N THR A 38 -10.93 4.27 -0.47
CA THR A 38 -9.70 3.69 0.10
C THR A 38 -8.62 4.75 0.24
N VAL A 39 -8.34 5.51 -0.82
CA VAL A 39 -7.36 6.60 -0.79
C VAL A 39 -7.73 7.66 0.25
N GLU A 40 -9.01 8.03 0.33
CA GLU A 40 -9.47 8.97 1.35
C GLU A 40 -9.32 8.43 2.77
N ALA A 41 -9.54 7.13 2.99
CA ALA A 41 -9.36 6.50 4.28
C ALA A 41 -7.89 6.54 4.71
N ASP A 42 -6.97 6.22 3.81
CA ASP A 42 -5.53 6.28 4.05
C ASP A 42 -5.07 7.70 4.38
N LEU A 43 -5.56 8.70 3.63
CA LEU A 43 -5.26 10.11 3.87
C LEU A 43 -5.87 10.66 5.17
N LYS A 44 -6.96 10.05 5.67
CA LYS A 44 -7.61 10.43 6.94
C LYS A 44 -7.06 9.67 8.15
N HIS A 45 -6.11 8.76 7.95
CA HIS A 45 -5.61 7.90 9.02
C HIS A 45 -5.04 8.73 10.17
N GLN A 46 -5.55 8.53 11.38
CA GLN A 46 -5.32 9.44 12.52
C GLN A 46 -3.85 9.51 12.97
N GLN A 47 -3.07 8.47 12.69
CA GLN A 47 -1.65 8.38 13.06
C GLN A 47 -0.69 8.87 11.96
N THR A 48 -1.25 9.38 10.85
CA THR A 48 -0.49 9.84 9.69
C THR A 48 -0.52 11.36 9.63
N ASP A 49 0.64 11.99 9.81
CA ASP A 49 0.79 13.43 9.58
C ASP A 49 1.11 13.65 8.10
N LEU A 50 0.09 13.92 7.28
CA LEU A 50 0.27 14.08 5.84
C LEU A 50 1.37 15.09 5.47
N THR A 51 1.63 16.11 6.29
CA THR A 51 2.65 17.12 6.00
C THR A 51 4.06 16.57 6.02
N GLN A 52 4.29 15.46 6.73
CA GLN A 52 5.60 14.81 6.91
C GLN A 52 5.64 13.38 6.39
N ASP A 53 4.49 12.71 6.33
CA ASP A 53 4.33 11.28 6.08
C ASP A 53 3.73 11.00 4.70
N SER A 54 3.54 12.03 3.87
CA SER A 54 3.06 11.86 2.50
C SER A 54 3.85 12.69 1.49
N TRP A 55 3.90 12.19 0.26
CA TRP A 55 4.59 12.81 -0.84
C TRP A 55 3.77 12.64 -2.12
N LEU A 56 3.65 13.70 -2.89
CA LEU A 56 3.00 13.71 -4.18
C LEU A 56 3.90 14.50 -5.14
N ALA A 57 4.24 13.88 -6.26
CA ALA A 57 5.08 14.48 -7.27
C ALA A 57 4.28 14.77 -8.55
N PHE A 58 4.54 15.92 -9.16
CA PHE A 58 3.90 16.34 -10.40
C PHE A 58 4.91 16.61 -11.51
N ASP A 59 4.53 16.26 -12.74
CA ASP A 59 5.18 16.72 -13.97
C ASP A 59 4.21 17.64 -14.71
N GLY A 60 4.38 18.95 -14.53
CA GLY A 60 3.34 19.93 -14.86
C GLY A 60 2.13 19.75 -13.93
N ASP A 61 0.94 19.55 -14.50
CA ASP A 61 -0.30 19.31 -13.74
C ASP A 61 -0.60 17.82 -13.53
N MET A 62 0.23 16.93 -14.07
CA MET A 62 0.01 15.48 -14.00
C MET A 62 0.69 14.89 -12.76
N PRO A 63 -0.03 14.17 -11.87
CA PRO A 63 0.60 13.42 -10.80
C PRO A 63 1.38 12.22 -11.39
N VAL A 64 2.63 12.05 -10.98
CA VAL A 64 3.54 11.02 -11.55
C VAL A 64 4.14 10.07 -10.53
N ALA A 65 4.09 10.44 -9.24
CA ALA A 65 4.46 9.56 -8.16
C ALA A 65 3.71 9.94 -6.88
N TYR A 66 3.42 8.95 -6.05
CA TYR A 66 2.78 9.10 -4.75
C TYR A 66 3.49 8.22 -3.72
N GLY A 67 3.67 8.75 -2.51
CA GLY A 67 4.23 8.05 -1.38
C GLY A 67 3.44 8.32 -0.12
N LEU A 68 3.22 7.28 0.68
CA LEU A 68 2.62 7.37 2.00
C LEU A 68 3.44 6.54 2.99
N LEU A 69 3.57 7.01 4.22
CA LEU A 69 4.26 6.33 5.30
C LEU A 69 3.36 6.26 6.52
N TRP A 70 3.30 5.10 7.17
CA TRP A 70 2.60 4.94 8.42
C TRP A 70 3.35 4.00 9.38
N ASP A 71 2.90 4.00 10.62
CA ASP A 71 3.51 3.21 11.69
C ASP A 71 2.44 2.65 12.60
N GLU A 72 2.08 1.40 12.36
CA GLU A 72 1.20 0.63 13.24
C GLU A 72 1.98 -0.14 14.31
N SER A 73 3.31 -0.25 14.17
CA SER A 73 4.11 -1.08 15.07
C SER A 73 4.51 -0.35 16.35
N GLY A 74 4.66 0.98 16.29
CA GLY A 74 5.21 1.78 17.37
C GLY A 74 6.65 1.41 17.72
N GLY A 75 7.40 0.83 16.79
CA GLY A 75 8.75 0.29 17.00
C GLY A 75 9.68 0.55 15.82
N GLU A 76 10.55 -0.41 15.51
CA GLU A 76 11.50 -0.29 14.39
C GLU A 76 10.85 -0.49 13.01
N ARG A 77 9.69 -1.16 12.94
CA ARG A 77 9.02 -1.45 11.67
C ARG A 77 8.21 -0.24 11.22
N ILE A 78 8.47 0.23 10.00
CA ILE A 78 7.72 1.30 9.36
C ILE A 78 7.21 0.79 8.01
N ASP A 79 5.96 1.03 7.70
CA ASP A 79 5.34 0.62 6.44
C ASP A 79 5.23 1.83 5.50
N ILE A 80 5.47 1.59 4.22
CA ILE A 80 5.34 2.60 3.16
C ILE A 80 4.60 2.06 1.96
N ASP A 81 3.88 2.96 1.29
CA ASP A 81 3.44 2.82 -0.09
C ASP A 81 4.25 3.74 -0.98
N HIS A 82 4.74 3.21 -2.10
CA HIS A 82 5.55 3.95 -3.06
C HIS A 82 5.14 3.58 -4.49
N TYR A 83 4.49 4.54 -5.15
CA TYR A 83 3.92 4.40 -6.48
C TYR A 83 4.58 5.39 -7.42
N VAL A 84 5.10 4.93 -8.56
CA VAL A 84 5.77 5.78 -9.56
C VAL A 84 5.44 5.34 -10.98
N LEU A 85 5.16 6.28 -11.88
CA LEU A 85 5.00 5.98 -13.30
C LEU A 85 6.34 5.54 -13.93
N PRO A 86 6.33 4.63 -14.92
CA PRO A 86 7.55 4.05 -15.49
C PRO A 86 8.62 5.06 -15.91
N ASP A 87 8.23 6.16 -16.55
CA ASP A 87 9.16 7.18 -17.08
C ASP A 87 9.67 8.18 -16.01
N HIS A 88 9.25 8.01 -14.75
CA HIS A 88 9.52 8.95 -13.65
C HIS A 88 10.36 8.33 -12.53
N GLN A 89 11.12 7.25 -12.78
CA GLN A 89 11.91 6.55 -11.75
C GLN A 89 12.89 7.46 -10.99
N ARG A 90 13.48 8.47 -11.65
CA ARG A 90 14.38 9.42 -10.96
C ARG A 90 13.64 10.25 -9.91
N THR A 91 12.38 10.58 -10.17
CA THR A 91 11.48 11.22 -9.19
C THR A 91 11.09 10.24 -8.10
N GLY A 92 10.72 9.01 -8.47
CA GLY A 92 10.46 7.92 -7.52
C GLY A 92 11.61 7.68 -6.55
N LEU A 93 12.85 7.65 -7.03
CA LEU A 93 14.04 7.48 -6.21
C LEU A 93 14.25 8.64 -5.23
N ARG A 94 14.06 9.90 -5.68
CA ARG A 94 14.13 11.06 -4.78
C ARG A 94 13.10 10.99 -3.66
N MET A 95 11.88 10.55 -3.99
CA MET A 95 10.80 10.34 -3.03
C MET A 95 11.15 9.22 -2.04
N LEU A 96 11.62 8.07 -2.54
CA LEU A 96 12.02 6.94 -1.70
C LEU A 96 13.10 7.31 -0.69
N VAL A 97 14.11 8.08 -1.10
CA VAL A 97 15.15 8.59 -0.19
C VAL A 97 14.56 9.46 0.93
N ALA A 98 13.58 10.30 0.61
CA ALA A 98 12.90 11.12 1.61
C ALA A 98 12.08 10.26 2.58
N MET A 99 11.41 9.23 2.06
CA MET A 99 10.62 8.28 2.85
C MET A 99 11.50 7.45 3.79
N GLU A 100 12.65 6.94 3.33
CA GLU A 100 13.61 6.20 4.16
C GLU A 100 14.16 7.07 5.30
N ALA A 101 14.48 8.34 5.01
CA ALA A 101 14.90 9.29 6.04
C ALA A 101 13.80 9.55 7.08
N ARG A 102 12.55 9.71 6.63
CA ARG A 102 11.40 9.88 7.51
C ARG A 102 11.12 8.64 8.36
N ALA A 103 11.20 7.45 7.78
CA ALA A 103 11.04 6.18 8.47
C ALA A 103 12.06 6.05 9.61
N LEU A 104 13.33 6.37 9.36
CA LEU A 104 14.36 6.37 10.39
C LEU A 104 14.06 7.37 11.52
N ALA A 105 13.58 8.57 11.18
CA ALA A 105 13.18 9.56 12.18
C ALA A 105 11.99 9.07 13.04
N LYS A 106 10.99 8.43 12.42
CA LYS A 106 9.80 7.91 13.12
C LYS A 106 10.18 6.72 14.02
N ALA A 107 10.96 5.76 13.53
CA ALA A 107 11.48 4.66 14.34
C ALA A 107 12.32 5.14 15.54
N ARG A 108 13.15 6.18 15.37
CA ARG A 108 13.90 6.80 16.47
C ARG A 108 13.00 7.47 17.50
N ALA A 109 11.93 8.13 17.06
CA ALA A 109 10.93 8.70 17.96
C ALA A 109 10.22 7.61 18.80
N ASN A 110 10.11 6.40 18.25
CA ASN A 110 9.62 5.22 18.96
C ASN A 110 10.65 4.57 19.91
N GLY A 111 11.90 5.06 19.92
CA GLY A 111 12.98 4.50 20.73
C GLY A 111 13.77 3.37 20.05
N ALA A 112 13.59 3.15 18.75
CA ALA A 112 14.41 2.21 17.99
C ALA A 112 15.68 2.86 17.41
N GLU A 113 16.77 2.09 17.34
CA GLU A 113 18.05 2.59 16.80
C GLU A 113 18.07 2.63 15.25
N ARG A 114 17.20 1.84 14.62
CA ARG A 114 17.07 1.67 13.17
C ARG A 114 15.60 1.64 12.75
N ALA A 115 15.35 1.85 11.47
CA ALA A 115 14.08 1.53 10.82
C ALA A 115 14.23 0.27 9.96
N VAL A 116 13.22 -0.59 10.00
CA VAL A 116 13.01 -1.71 9.08
C VAL A 116 11.80 -1.32 8.23
N VAL A 117 12.08 -0.85 7.01
CA VAL A 117 11.05 -0.31 6.12
C VAL A 117 10.44 -1.44 5.29
N HIS A 118 9.12 -1.52 5.25
CA HIS A 118 8.37 -2.49 4.47
C HIS A 118 7.61 -1.78 3.34
N LEU A 119 7.74 -2.32 2.12
CA LEU A 119 7.07 -1.88 0.92
C LEU A 119 6.44 -3.09 0.25
N HIS A 120 5.18 -2.97 -0.13
CA HIS A 120 4.46 -4.00 -0.88
C HIS A 120 4.46 -3.65 -2.35
N LEU A 121 4.85 -4.61 -3.19
CA LEU A 121 4.89 -4.44 -4.65
C LEU A 121 4.17 -5.62 -5.31
N ASN A 122 3.52 -5.33 -6.43
CA ASN A 122 3.11 -6.38 -7.35
C ASN A 122 4.33 -7.13 -7.90
N THR A 123 4.14 -8.35 -8.44
CA THR A 123 5.24 -9.16 -8.98
C THR A 123 5.93 -8.54 -10.19
N ARG A 124 5.26 -7.61 -10.88
CA ARG A 124 5.78 -6.84 -12.02
C ARG A 124 5.41 -5.37 -11.79
N PRO A 125 6.06 -4.69 -10.85
CA PRO A 125 5.71 -3.32 -10.49
C PRO A 125 6.24 -2.33 -11.53
N THR A 126 5.68 -1.12 -11.56
CA THR A 126 6.24 0.02 -12.31
C THR A 126 7.49 0.59 -11.64
N THR A 127 7.62 0.41 -10.33
CA THR A 127 8.82 0.75 -9.56
C THR A 127 10.00 -0.10 -10.02
N ASP A 128 11.12 0.55 -10.33
CA ASP A 128 12.35 -0.14 -10.72
C ASP A 128 12.97 -0.89 -9.53
N THR A 129 12.77 -2.20 -9.52
CA THR A 129 13.27 -3.10 -8.46
C THR A 129 14.80 -3.21 -8.43
N ALA A 130 15.51 -2.89 -9.51
CA ALA A 130 16.97 -2.86 -9.49
C ALA A 130 17.48 -1.72 -8.60
N LEU A 131 16.84 -0.55 -8.67
CA LEU A 131 17.14 0.57 -7.77
C LEU A 131 16.87 0.23 -6.30
N LEU A 132 15.82 -0.56 -6.02
CA LEU A 132 15.56 -1.04 -4.65
C LEU A 132 16.67 -1.99 -4.18
N ALA A 133 17.07 -2.94 -5.03
CA ALA A 133 18.12 -3.90 -4.71
C ALA A 133 19.48 -3.22 -4.45
N GLU A 134 19.84 -2.22 -5.27
CA GLU A 134 21.05 -1.39 -5.08
C GLU A 134 21.06 -0.65 -3.73
N ARG A 135 19.88 -0.38 -3.18
CA ARG A 135 19.67 0.26 -1.87
C ARG A 135 19.57 -0.72 -0.71
N GLY A 136 19.75 -2.02 -0.96
CA GLY A 136 19.73 -3.06 0.07
C GLY A 136 18.34 -3.58 0.42
N TRP A 137 17.31 -3.24 -0.37
CA TRP A 137 16.01 -3.89 -0.24
C TRP A 137 16.09 -5.35 -0.69
N SER A 138 15.31 -6.21 -0.04
CA SER A 138 15.22 -7.62 -0.40
C SER A 138 13.79 -8.13 -0.22
N VAL A 139 13.42 -9.12 -1.04
CA VAL A 139 12.11 -9.75 -0.94
C VAL A 139 12.09 -10.66 0.30
N VAL A 140 11.27 -10.32 1.28
CA VAL A 140 11.12 -11.09 2.52
C VAL A 140 9.90 -11.99 2.52
N ARG A 141 8.89 -11.70 1.68
CA ARG A 141 7.64 -12.46 1.60
C ARG A 141 6.96 -12.25 0.25
N THR A 142 6.33 -13.31 -0.26
CA THR A 142 5.42 -13.27 -1.41
C THR A 142 4.02 -13.68 -0.97
N HIS A 143 3.01 -13.00 -1.51
CA HIS A 143 1.60 -13.14 -1.15
C HIS A 143 0.87 -13.47 -2.46
N HIS A 144 -0.14 -14.34 -2.40
CA HIS A 144 -0.94 -14.66 -3.58
C HIS A 144 -2.35 -14.13 -3.42
N VAL A 145 -2.73 -13.19 -4.28
CA VAL A 145 -4.12 -12.72 -4.38
C VAL A 145 -4.86 -13.66 -5.33
N LEU A 146 -5.66 -14.56 -4.75
CA LEU A 146 -6.46 -15.53 -5.50
C LEU A 146 -7.78 -14.90 -5.95
N ARG A 147 -8.14 -15.08 -7.23
CA ARG A 147 -9.40 -14.60 -7.80
C ARG A 147 -10.04 -15.71 -8.60
N ARG A 148 -11.36 -15.85 -8.46
CA ARG A 148 -12.20 -16.75 -9.26
C ARG A 148 -13.52 -16.06 -9.53
N ALA A 149 -14.01 -16.12 -10.76
CA ALA A 149 -15.39 -15.71 -11.06
C ALA A 149 -16.36 -16.66 -10.35
N LEU A 150 -17.45 -16.12 -9.82
CA LEU A 150 -18.51 -16.91 -9.20
C LEU A 150 -19.67 -17.08 -10.18
N ASP A 151 -20.12 -18.31 -10.35
CA ASP A 151 -21.34 -18.68 -11.07
C ASP A 151 -22.37 -19.19 -10.05
N PRO A 152 -23.42 -18.42 -9.73
CA PRO A 152 -24.43 -18.83 -8.76
C PRO A 152 -25.15 -20.14 -9.11
N ALA A 153 -25.16 -20.56 -10.38
CA ALA A 153 -25.80 -21.80 -10.80
C ALA A 153 -24.87 -23.03 -10.61
N ALA A 154 -23.56 -22.86 -10.80
CA ALA A 154 -22.59 -23.95 -10.70
C ALA A 154 -21.89 -24.02 -9.32
N ASP A 155 -21.75 -22.89 -8.63
CA ASP A 155 -21.04 -22.76 -7.36
C ASP A 155 -21.98 -23.00 -6.18
N VAL A 156 -22.38 -24.26 -6.01
CA VAL A 156 -23.15 -24.70 -4.85
C VAL A 156 -22.26 -24.84 -3.61
N PRO A 157 -22.81 -24.64 -2.39
CA PRO A 157 -22.06 -24.87 -1.16
C PRO A 157 -21.47 -26.29 -1.11
N PRO A 158 -20.23 -26.45 -0.63
CA PRO A 158 -19.60 -27.76 -0.54
C PRO A 158 -20.31 -28.64 0.48
N GLU A 159 -20.29 -29.95 0.25
CA GLU A 159 -20.73 -30.92 1.25
C GLU A 159 -19.78 -30.90 2.45
N ALA A 160 -20.34 -30.82 3.66
CA ALA A 160 -19.54 -30.84 4.88
C ALA A 160 -18.97 -32.26 5.11
N PRO A 161 -17.70 -32.39 5.56
CA PRO A 161 -17.15 -33.69 5.94
C PRO A 161 -17.99 -34.39 7.02
N ALA A 162 -17.90 -35.72 7.07
CA ALA A 162 -18.62 -36.51 8.07
C ALA A 162 -18.30 -36.03 9.50
N GLY A 163 -19.35 -35.78 10.29
CA GLY A 163 -19.23 -35.26 11.66
C GLY A 163 -18.99 -33.75 11.77
N VAL A 164 -18.89 -33.02 10.66
CA VAL A 164 -18.73 -31.56 10.64
C VAL A 164 -20.05 -30.90 10.24
N ARG A 165 -20.43 -29.83 10.95
CA ARG A 165 -21.58 -29.01 10.61
C ARG A 165 -21.14 -27.57 10.36
N VAL A 166 -21.47 -27.06 9.17
CA VAL A 166 -21.33 -25.64 8.83
C VAL A 166 -22.57 -24.88 9.30
N ARG A 167 -22.38 -23.74 9.95
CA ARG A 167 -23.45 -22.82 10.35
C ARG A 167 -22.95 -21.38 10.29
N ALA A 168 -23.87 -20.43 10.15
CA ALA A 168 -23.54 -19.01 10.19
C ALA A 168 -22.98 -18.58 11.57
N CYS A 169 -22.03 -17.65 11.55
CA CYS A 169 -21.61 -16.86 12.70
C CYS A 169 -22.61 -15.70 12.86
N ALA A 170 -23.69 -15.94 13.61
CA ALA A 170 -24.85 -15.04 13.62
C ALA A 170 -24.99 -14.26 14.94
N THR A 171 -24.36 -14.75 16.02
CA THR A 171 -24.51 -14.19 17.36
C THR A 171 -23.23 -13.54 17.86
N GLU A 172 -23.32 -12.69 18.89
CA GLU A 172 -22.15 -12.15 19.56
C GLU A 172 -21.28 -13.25 20.17
N ALA A 173 -21.91 -14.29 20.75
CA ALA A 173 -21.19 -15.44 21.27
C ALA A 173 -20.39 -16.17 20.18
N ASP A 174 -20.90 -16.25 18.95
CA ASP A 174 -20.15 -16.81 17.82
C ASP A 174 -18.94 -15.95 17.47
N ARG A 175 -19.10 -14.62 17.44
CA ARG A 175 -18.01 -13.68 17.15
C ARG A 175 -16.89 -13.78 18.18
N VAL A 176 -17.24 -13.77 19.47
CA VAL A 176 -16.27 -13.95 20.56
C VAL A 176 -15.52 -15.27 20.38
N ARG A 177 -16.26 -16.37 20.11
CA ARG A 177 -15.66 -17.69 19.95
C ARG A 177 -14.67 -17.77 18.78
N VAL A 178 -14.91 -17.04 17.68
CA VAL A 178 -13.98 -16.99 16.53
C VAL A 178 -12.64 -16.36 16.92
N HIS A 179 -12.64 -15.36 17.81
CA HIS A 179 -11.42 -14.68 18.26
C HIS A 179 -10.65 -15.40 19.39
N GLU A 180 -11.22 -16.46 19.96
CA GLU A 180 -10.56 -17.29 20.99
C GLU A 180 -9.60 -18.34 20.42
N LEU A 181 -9.61 -18.58 19.11
CA LEU A 181 -8.81 -19.58 18.40
C LEU A 181 -7.62 -18.93 17.70
#